data_AF-A0A257USC4-F1
#
_entry.id   AF-A0A257USC4-F1
#
_cell.length_a   1.000
_cell.length_b   1.000
_cell.length_c   1.000
_cell.angle_alpha   90.00
_cell.angle_beta   90.00
_cell.angle_gamma   90.00
#
_symmetry.space_group_name_H-M   'P 1'
#
loop_
_entity.id
_entity.type
_entity.pdbx_description
1 polymer ?
#
loop_
_entity_poly.entity_id
_entity_poly.type
_entity_poly.pdbx_seq_one_letter_code
_entity_poly.pdbx_strand_id
1 'polypeptide(L)'
;MSSAQTAMTPSVETAIERLTSAMRLMIETQNTQGKILMEILRLAQPSTEETPLEAAMAEIAGALRDQTVVLERIDETMASIAPDVEAGVLRGLAGALGVEEAGDPVPGAAAEPPAPAGEAG
;
A
#
# COMPACT_ATOMS: atom_id res chain seq x y z
N MET A 1 -0.96 30.97 28.52
CA MET A 1 -1.90 30.41 27.53
C MET A 1 -1.11 29.89 26.34
N SER A 2 -1.48 28.71 25.85
CA SER A 2 -1.15 28.14 24.53
C SER A 2 0.28 27.68 24.25
N SER A 3 0.79 26.73 25.05
CA SER A 3 1.68 25.68 24.53
C SER A 3 0.81 24.61 23.86
N ALA A 4 0.05 25.01 22.84
CA ALA A 4 -0.84 24.12 22.10
C ALA A 4 0.00 23.22 21.20
N GLN A 5 0.32 22.04 21.74
CA GLN A 5 0.02 20.80 21.04
C GLN A 5 0.50 20.78 19.58
N THR A 6 1.83 20.77 19.40
CA THR A 6 2.43 20.07 18.27
C THR A 6 2.15 18.58 18.48
N ALA A 7 0.89 18.18 18.28
CA ALA A 7 0.57 16.79 18.03
C ALA A 7 1.34 16.43 16.76
N MET A 8 2.47 15.74 16.91
CA MET A 8 3.18 15.12 15.80
C MET A 8 2.17 14.21 15.13
N THR A 9 1.56 14.68 14.04
CA THR A 9 0.90 13.79 13.09
C THR A 9 1.96 12.76 12.72
N PRO A 10 1.76 11.46 13.02
CA PRO A 10 2.71 10.46 12.57
C PRO A 10 2.89 10.65 11.07
N SER A 11 4.13 10.57 10.58
CA SER A 11 4.35 10.61 9.14
C SER A 11 3.46 9.56 8.50
N VAL A 12 2.94 9.85 7.31
CA VAL A 12 2.07 8.91 6.57
C VAL A 12 2.73 7.53 6.49
N GLU A 13 4.05 7.49 6.32
CA GLU A 13 4.89 6.30 6.39
C GLU A 13 4.78 5.56 7.74
N THR A 14 4.97 6.24 8.87
CA THR A 14 4.80 5.63 10.21
C THR A 14 3.38 5.09 10.43
N ALA A 15 2.37 5.77 9.88
CA ALA A 15 0.98 5.31 9.96
C ALA A 15 0.74 4.06 9.10
N ILE A 16 1.29 4.01 7.88
CA ILE A 16 1.23 2.84 6.99
C ILE A 16 1.94 1.64 7.63
N GLU A 17 3.15 1.81 8.15
CA GLU A 17 3.90 0.73 8.80
C GLU A 17 3.16 0.13 10.00
N ARG A 18 2.53 0.98 10.82
CA ARG A 18 1.69 0.54 11.94
C ARG A 18 0.47 -0.23 11.46
N LEU A 19 -0.16 0.22 10.37
CA LEU A 19 -1.34 -0.44 9.80
C LEU A 19 -0.98 -1.80 9.18
N THR A 20 0.10 -1.88 8.40
CA THR A 20 0.70 -3.14 7.90
C THR A 20 1.00 -4.11 9.04
N SER A 21 1.64 -3.63 10.11
CA SER A 21 1.95 -4.46 11.28
C SER A 21 0.69 -5.00 11.97
N ALA A 22 -0.35 -4.17 12.11
CA ALA A 22 -1.62 -4.59 12.68
C ALA A 22 -2.35 -5.61 11.79
N MET A 23 -2.32 -5.45 10.46
CA MET A 23 -2.91 -6.39 9.52
C MET A 23 -2.22 -7.75 9.57
N ARG A 24 -0.89 -7.79 9.66
CA ARG A 24 -0.13 -9.04 9.84
C ARG A 24 -0.52 -9.78 11.11
N LEU A 25 -0.66 -9.06 12.22
CA LEU A 25 -1.11 -9.66 13.49
C LEU A 25 -2.53 -10.22 13.37
N MET A 26 -3.43 -9.52 12.67
CA MET A 26 -4.79 -10.01 12.40
C MET A 26 -4.78 -11.28 11.55
N ILE A 27 -3.97 -11.33 10.50
CA ILE A 27 -3.79 -12.51 9.65
C ILE A 27 -3.31 -13.71 10.49
N GLU A 28 -2.30 -13.50 11.34
CA GLU A 28 -1.77 -14.56 12.21
C GLU A 28 -2.82 -15.06 13.21
N THR A 29 -3.62 -14.13 13.76
CA THR A 29 -4.70 -14.45 14.68
C THR A 29 -5.80 -15.26 13.99
N GLN A 30 -6.25 -14.85 12.80
CA GLN A 30 -7.26 -15.58 12.03
C GLN A 30 -6.78 -16.98 11.64
N ASN A 31 -5.53 -17.11 11.18
CA ASN A 31 -4.92 -18.39 10.88
C ASN A 31 -4.91 -19.33 12.10
N THR A 32 -4.59 -18.78 13.26
CA THR A 32 -4.59 -19.55 14.52
C THR A 32 -6.01 -19.98 14.91
N GLN A 33 -6.99 -19.08 14.82
CA GLN A 33 -8.39 -19.39 15.10
C GLN A 33 -8.95 -20.46 14.16
N GLY A 34 -8.64 -20.38 12.86
CA GLY A 34 -9.04 -21.40 11.89
C GLY A 34 -8.47 -22.78 12.21
N LYS A 35 -7.19 -22.85 12.62
CA LYS A 35 -6.56 -24.12 13.06
C LYS A 35 -7.24 -24.69 14.31
N ILE A 36 -7.55 -23.85 15.29
CA ILE A 36 -8.24 -24.26 16.53
C ILE A 36 -9.62 -24.82 16.20
N LEU A 37 -10.39 -24.17 15.33
CA LEU A 37 -11.72 -24.65 14.92
C LEU A 37 -11.64 -26.02 14.23
N MET A 38 -10.69 -26.20 13.31
CA MET A 38 -10.47 -27.49 12.65
C MET A 38 -10.07 -28.58 13.64
N GLU A 39 -9.28 -28.26 14.66
CA GLU A 39 -8.89 -29.22 15.70
C GLU A 39 -10.06 -29.56 16.62
N ILE A 40 -10.93 -28.60 16.96
CA ILE A 40 -12.17 -28.85 17.69
C ILE A 40 -13.08 -29.80 16.90
N LEU A 41 -13.23 -29.58 15.58
CA LEU A 41 -13.97 -30.50 14.70
C LEU A 41 -13.37 -31.90 14.70
N ARG A 42 -12.05 -31.99 14.59
CA ARG A 42 -11.35 -33.28 14.63
C ARG A 42 -11.57 -34.02 15.95
N LEU A 43 -11.60 -33.30 17.08
CA LEU A 43 -11.79 -33.85 18.42
C LEU A 43 -13.24 -34.20 18.74
N ALA A 44 -14.22 -33.59 18.05
CA ALA A 44 -15.64 -33.83 18.28
C ALA A 44 -16.11 -35.27 17.97
N GLN A 45 -15.26 -36.10 17.33
CA GLN A 45 -15.55 -37.44 16.80
C GLN A 45 -16.70 -37.46 15.78
N PRO A 46 -16.58 -38.28 14.71
CA PRO A 46 -17.62 -38.38 13.71
C PRO A 46 -18.85 -39.06 14.34
N SER A 47 -19.87 -38.28 14.67
CA SER A 47 -21.21 -38.82 14.59
C SER A 47 -21.42 -39.24 13.14
N THR A 48 -21.96 -40.43 12.91
CA THR A 48 -22.31 -40.94 11.57
C THR A 48 -23.28 -40.06 10.78
N GLU A 49 -23.71 -38.94 11.38
CA GLU A 49 -24.52 -37.89 10.79
C GLU A 49 -23.79 -36.56 11.00
N GLU A 50 -23.62 -35.81 9.91
CA GLU A 50 -23.06 -34.46 9.91
C GLU A 50 -23.98 -33.57 10.77
N THR A 51 -23.46 -33.06 11.88
CA THR A 51 -24.27 -32.28 12.81
C THR A 51 -24.38 -30.83 12.35
N PRO A 52 -25.46 -30.11 12.70
CA PRO A 52 -25.57 -28.67 12.44
C PRO A 52 -24.39 -27.85 12.99
N LEU A 53 -23.73 -28.33 14.05
CA LEU A 53 -22.54 -27.70 14.62
C LEU A 53 -21.31 -27.88 13.72
N GLU A 54 -21.10 -29.08 13.16
CA GLU A 54 -20.00 -29.35 12.23
C GLU A 54 -20.12 -28.49 10.96
N ALA A 55 -21.33 -28.39 10.40
CA ALA A 55 -21.61 -27.54 9.25
C ALA A 55 -21.33 -26.05 9.54
N ALA A 56 -21.83 -25.53 10.67
CA ALA A 56 -21.61 -24.13 11.06
C ALA A 56 -20.12 -23.82 11.30
N MET A 57 -19.38 -24.75 11.92
CA MET A 57 -17.95 -24.57 12.15
C MET A 57 -17.12 -24.63 10.86
N ALA A 58 -17.49 -25.50 9.91
CA ALA A 58 -16.86 -25.52 8.59
C ALA A 58 -17.11 -24.22 7.82
N GLU A 59 -18.32 -23.66 7.90
CA GLU A 59 -18.68 -22.38 7.31
C GLU A 59 -17.88 -21.22 7.93
N ILE A 60 -17.73 -21.19 9.26
CA ILE A 60 -16.89 -20.21 9.97
C ILE A 60 -15.42 -20.35 9.54
N ALA A 61 -14.89 -21.57 9.45
CA ALA A 61 -13.52 -21.80 9.02
C ALA A 61 -13.29 -21.34 7.57
N GLY A 62 -14.26 -21.56 6.69
CA GLY A 62 -14.25 -21.03 5.31
C GLY A 62 -14.26 -19.50 5.28
N ALA A 63 -15.16 -18.87 6.03
CA ALA A 63 -15.25 -17.41 6.11
C ALA A 63 -13.96 -16.78 6.66
N LEU A 64 -13.33 -17.39 7.67
CA LEU A 64 -12.05 -16.94 8.21
C LEU A 64 -10.94 -17.00 7.16
N ARG A 65 -10.90 -18.08 6.36
CA ARG A 65 -9.93 -18.24 5.28
C ARG A 65 -10.12 -17.16 4.21
N ASP A 66 -11.37 -16.90 3.81
CA ASP A 66 -11.68 -15.87 2.81
C ASP A 66 -11.30 -14.47 3.32
N GLN A 67 -11.57 -14.18 4.60
CA GLN A 67 -11.14 -12.93 5.24
C GLN A 67 -9.62 -12.80 5.29
N THR A 68 -8.89 -13.88 5.55
CA THR A 68 -7.42 -13.88 5.54
C THR A 68 -6.88 -13.51 4.15
N VAL A 69 -7.44 -14.08 3.08
CA VAL A 69 -7.04 -13.75 1.70
C VAL A 69 -7.32 -12.28 1.37
N VAL A 70 -8.44 -11.72 1.85
CA VAL A 70 -8.74 -10.30 1.67
C VAL A 70 -7.73 -9.42 2.42
N LEU A 71 -7.38 -9.78 3.65
CA LEU A 71 -6.39 -9.03 4.44
C LEU A 71 -4.99 -9.09 3.80
N GLU A 72 -4.58 -10.23 3.26
CA GLU A 72 -3.32 -10.36 2.51
C GLU A 72 -3.29 -9.41 1.29
N ARG A 73 -4.38 -9.35 0.51
CA ARG A 73 -4.48 -8.41 -0.62
C ARG A 73 -4.43 -6.95 -0.20
N ILE A 74 -5.01 -6.61 0.96
CA ILE A 74 -4.94 -5.25 1.50
C ILE A 74 -3.49 -4.96 1.92
N ASP A 75 -2.78 -5.89 2.57
CA ASP A 75 -1.37 -5.73 2.94
C ASP A 75 -0.49 -5.48 1.70
N GLU A 76 -0.68 -6.26 0.63
CA GLU A 76 0.01 -6.08 -0.65
C GLU A 76 -0.28 -4.72 -1.28
N THR A 77 -1.56 -4.31 -1.29
CA THR A 77 -1.98 -3.01 -1.84
C THR A 77 -1.41 -1.84 -1.03
N MET A 78 -1.35 -1.98 0.29
CA MET A 78 -0.75 -0.98 1.16
C MET A 78 0.76 -0.87 0.96
N ALA A 79 1.43 -2.00 0.76
CA ALA A 79 2.86 -2.04 0.44
C ALA A 79 3.18 -1.35 -0.89
N SER A 80 2.28 -1.41 -1.89
CA SER A 80 2.46 -0.70 -3.16
C SER A 80 2.17 0.81 -3.08
N ILE A 81 1.23 1.23 -2.23
CA ILE A 81 0.85 2.65 -2.11
C ILE A 81 1.96 3.48 -1.44
N ALA A 82 2.69 2.92 -0.47
CA ALA A 82 3.74 3.63 0.25
C ALA A 82 4.80 4.30 -0.67
N PRO A 83 5.46 3.58 -1.59
CA PRO A 83 6.44 4.19 -2.50
C PRO A 83 5.82 5.17 -3.51
N ASP A 84 4.59 4.92 -3.96
CA ASP A 84 3.89 5.82 -4.91
C ASP A 84 3.54 7.16 -4.26
N VAL A 85 3.11 7.14 -2.99
CA VAL A 85 2.84 8.35 -2.21
C VAL A 85 4.14 9.11 -1.94
N GLU A 86 5.21 8.42 -1.56
CA GLU A 86 6.52 9.04 -1.36
C GLU A 86 7.03 9.72 -2.66
N ALA A 87 6.96 9.02 -3.79
CA ALA A 87 7.35 9.55 -5.09
C ALA A 87 6.47 10.75 -5.52
N GLY A 88 5.17 10.71 -5.25
CA GLY A 88 4.24 11.81 -5.50
C GLY A 88 4.57 13.04 -4.66
N VAL A 89 4.89 12.85 -3.37
CA VAL A 89 5.29 13.93 -2.45
C VAL A 89 6.62 14.54 -2.88
N LEU A 90 7.63 13.72 -3.21
CA LEU A 90 8.93 14.19 -3.68
C LEU A 90 8.80 14.98 -4.99
N ARG A 91 7.96 14.51 -5.92
CA ARG A 91 7.67 15.22 -7.17
C ARG A 91 6.96 16.56 -6.93
N GLY A 92 5.97 16.58 -6.03
CA GLY A 92 5.28 17.81 -5.64
C GLY A 92 6.21 18.81 -4.97
N LEU A 93 7.12 18.33 -4.12
CA LEU A 93 8.12 19.15 -3.45
C LEU A 93 9.16 19.70 -4.45
N ALA A 94 9.64 18.87 -5.38
CA ALA A 94 10.55 19.30 -6.44
C ALA A 94 9.92 20.39 -7.32
N GLY A 95 8.66 20.22 -7.72
CA GLY A 95 7.90 21.23 -8.46
C GLY A 95 7.69 22.53 -7.67
N ALA A 96 7.40 22.44 -6.36
CA ALA A 96 7.21 23.61 -5.50
C ALA A 96 8.53 24.37 -5.22
N LEU A 97 9.66 23.66 -5.19
CA LEU A 97 10.99 24.24 -4.99
C LEU A 97 11.64 24.72 -6.30
N GLY A 98 10.97 24.54 -7.44
CA GLY A 98 11.50 24.92 -8.76
C GLY A 98 12.72 24.08 -9.16
N VAL A 99 12.90 22.90 -8.57
CA VAL A 99 13.87 21.90 -9.03
C VAL A 99 13.20 21.18 -10.18
N GLU A 100 13.06 21.86 -11.32
CA GLU A 100 12.81 21.15 -12.56
C GLU A 100 14.05 20.31 -12.84
N GLU A 101 13.85 19.01 -13.11
CA GLU A 101 14.85 18.19 -13.79
C GLU A 101 15.46 19.06 -14.88
N ALA A 102 16.76 19.35 -14.75
CA ALA A 102 17.50 20.10 -15.75
C ALA A 102 17.40 19.30 -17.05
N GLY A 103 16.39 19.64 -17.84
CA GLY A 103 16.16 19.07 -19.15
C GLY A 103 17.44 19.27 -19.93
N ASP A 104 18.08 18.15 -20.24
CA ASP A 104 19.28 18.11 -21.06
C ASP A 104 19.00 18.95 -22.31
N PRO A 105 19.79 20.00 -22.60
CA PRO A 105 19.52 20.86 -23.74
C PRO A 105 19.57 20.02 -25.01
N VAL A 106 18.45 19.93 -25.72
CA VAL A 106 18.37 19.24 -27.01
C VAL A 106 19.45 19.82 -27.93
N PRO A 107 20.44 19.02 -28.37
CA PRO A 107 21.49 19.50 -29.26
C PRO A 107 20.88 19.62 -30.66
N GLY A 108 20.36 20.79 -30.99
CA GLY A 108 19.69 20.98 -32.28
C GLY A 108 19.20 22.38 -32.63
N ALA A 109 19.33 23.38 -31.76
CA ALA A 109 19.11 24.77 -32.16
C ALA A 109 20.34 25.27 -32.93
N ALA A 110 20.43 24.87 -34.20
CA ALA A 110 21.37 25.46 -35.14
C ALA A 110 21.15 26.97 -35.16
N ALA A 111 22.21 27.72 -34.84
CA ALA A 111 22.24 29.17 -34.97
C ALA A 111 21.90 29.55 -36.41
N GLU A 112 20.84 30.31 -36.59
CA GLU A 112 20.46 30.90 -37.88
C GLU A 112 21.60 31.83 -38.34
N PRO A 113 22.18 31.63 -39.54
CA PRO A 113 23.28 32.48 -40.00
C PRO A 113 22.76 33.88 -40.38
N PRO A 114 23.56 34.94 -40.14
CA PRO A 114 23.13 36.30 -40.47
C PRO A 114 22.98 36.51 -41.97
N ALA A 115 21.95 37.27 -42.36
CA ALA A 115 21.64 37.62 -43.75
C ALA A 115 22.80 38.36 -44.46
N PRO A 116 23.06 38.09 -45.75
CA PRO A 116 24.12 38.76 -46.48
C PRO A 116 23.76 40.23 -46.78
N ALA A 117 24.72 41.13 -46.58
CA ALA A 117 24.65 42.52 -46.98
C ALA A 117 24.54 42.64 -48.50
N GLY A 118 23.56 43.39 -48.98
CA GLY A 118 23.39 43.67 -50.41
C GLY A 118 24.52 44.55 -50.94
N GLU A 119 25.17 44.09 -52.00
CA GLU A 119 26.01 44.94 -52.85
C GLU A 119 25.11 45.82 -53.73
N ALA A 120 25.31 47.13 -53.63
CA ALA A 120 24.70 48.12 -54.50
C ALA A 120 25.60 48.31 -55.73
N GLY A 121 24.96 48.24 -56.90
CA GLY A 121 25.21 48.93 -58.18
C GLY A 121 26.62 49.38 -58.55
#